data_AF-A0AAX6EBF3-F1
#
_entry.id   AF-A0AAX6EBF3-F1
#
_cell.length_a   1.000
_cell.length_b   1.000
_cell.length_c   1.000
_cell.angle_alpha   90.00
_cell.angle_beta   90.00
_cell.angle_gamma   90.00
#
_symmetry.space_group_name_H-M   'P 1'
#
loop_
_entity.id
_entity.type
_entity.pdbx_description
1 polymer ?
#
loop_
_entity_poly.entity_id
_entity_poly.type
_entity_poly.pdbx_seq_one_letter_code
_entity_poly.pdbx_strand_id
1 'polypeptide(L)'
;MEALKLPSAGTFSSKMEYHPVAQAVGNFSECRSAAKMLLQKKKDKCLYTRCLLGSTFIPKLKGRFIATENFFYTSKFFGLDSTSYLSDLILAGEEFCGEDWRKLKKKYPDLEEEELLRYCFSSAYIVALLHDSLGIGINDRRIEFANQVGGIPLDWALGAFIIQKMGNQNAESSNWVAAIFFDDSSAYLSLSVVSVAILFTAWSVSKWRKPQLKTIYDLEKGRYIMTRIKR
;
A
#
# COMPACT_ATOMS: atom_id res chain seq x y z
N MET A 1 -27.43 15.04 10.60
CA MET A 1 -26.02 15.43 10.82
C MET A 1 -25.64 14.83 12.16
N GLU A 2 -25.20 13.58 12.13
CA GLU A 2 -24.97 12.77 13.32
C GLU A 2 -23.50 12.38 13.31
N ALA A 3 -22.75 12.96 14.24
CA ALA A 3 -21.33 12.73 14.38
C ALA A 3 -21.13 11.34 15.00
N LEU A 4 -20.64 10.40 14.19
CA LEU A 4 -20.13 9.12 14.66
C LEU A 4 -18.96 9.37 15.62
N LYS A 5 -19.25 9.24 16.92
CA LYS A 5 -18.23 9.15 17.96
C LYS A 5 -17.49 7.83 17.79
N LEU A 6 -16.21 7.89 17.41
CA LEU A 6 -15.31 6.75 17.53
C LEU A 6 -15.11 6.42 19.02
N PRO A 7 -15.05 5.13 19.40
CA PRO A 7 -14.65 4.73 20.74
C PRO A 7 -13.21 5.20 20.99
N SER A 8 -12.97 5.83 22.13
CA SER A 8 -11.63 6.18 22.61
C SER A 8 -10.76 4.93 22.62
N ALA A 9 -9.64 4.98 21.89
CA ALA A 9 -8.59 3.99 22.00
C ALA A 9 -8.22 3.86 23.48
N GLY A 10 -8.47 2.70 24.06
CA GLY A 10 -8.14 2.42 25.45
C GLY A 10 -6.66 2.64 25.65
N THR A 11 -6.31 3.52 26.58
CA THR A 11 -4.95 3.69 27.09
C THR A 11 -4.52 2.36 27.71
N PHE A 12 -3.85 1.52 26.93
CA PHE A 12 -3.12 0.37 27.47
C PHE A 12 -1.85 0.89 28.13
N SER A 13 -2.02 1.53 29.29
CA SER A 13 -0.92 1.82 30.20
C SER A 13 -0.53 0.51 30.88
N SER A 14 0.14 -0.39 30.15
CA SER A 14 0.91 -1.44 30.80
C SER A 14 2.09 -0.75 31.47
N LYS A 15 1.91 -0.36 32.73
CA LYS A 15 3.00 0.05 33.61
C LYS A 15 3.93 -1.18 33.69
N MET A 16 4.96 -1.21 32.85
CA MET A 16 5.99 -2.24 32.94
C MET A 16 6.65 -2.02 34.29
N GLU A 17 6.38 -2.92 35.23
CA GLU A 17 7.01 -2.90 36.54
C GLU A 17 8.51 -3.13 36.33
N TYR A 18 9.27 -2.03 36.31
CA TYR A 18 10.72 -2.07 36.18
C TYR A 18 11.27 -2.66 37.48
N HIS A 19 11.46 -3.97 37.50
CA HIS A 19 12.27 -4.60 38.53
C HIS A 19 13.73 -4.25 38.22
N PRO A 20 14.44 -3.53 39.11
CA PRO A 20 15.86 -3.25 38.94
C PRO A 20 16.62 -4.56 39.19
N VAL A 21 16.61 -5.44 38.19
CA VAL A 21 17.36 -6.69 38.18
C VAL A 21 18.52 -6.50 37.21
N ALA A 22 19.72 -6.61 37.77
CA ALA A 22 21.04 -6.32 37.19
C ALA A 22 21.47 -4.85 37.27
N GLN A 23 22.70 -4.63 37.75
CA GLN A 23 23.42 -3.37 37.61
C GLN A 23 23.47 -3.00 36.13
N ALA A 24 22.68 -2.01 35.71
CA ALA A 24 22.80 -1.43 34.39
C ALA A 24 24.13 -0.67 34.31
N VAL A 25 25.08 -1.20 33.54
CA VAL A 25 26.45 -0.66 33.43
C VAL A 25 26.52 0.51 32.44
N GLY A 26 25.60 0.58 31.47
CA GLY A 26 25.60 1.63 30.46
C GLY A 26 26.68 1.45 29.38
N ASN A 27 26.80 0.24 28.82
CA ASN A 27 27.80 -0.04 27.78
C ASN A 27 27.14 -0.29 26.42
N PHE A 28 27.35 0.62 25.47
CA PHE A 28 26.78 0.54 24.13
C PHE A 28 27.24 -0.70 23.35
N SER A 29 28.54 -1.04 23.40
CA SER A 29 29.11 -2.18 22.68
C SER A 29 28.55 -3.52 23.16
N GLU A 30 28.40 -3.68 24.49
CA GLU A 30 27.77 -4.85 25.09
C GLU A 30 26.28 -4.91 24.76
N CYS A 31 25.57 -3.76 24.83
CA CYS A 31 24.17 -3.67 24.45
C CYS A 31 23.94 -4.06 22.98
N ARG A 32 24.79 -3.56 22.07
CA ARG A 32 24.77 -3.88 20.64
C ARG A 32 25.03 -5.36 20.40
N SER A 33 26.00 -5.94 21.12
CA SER A 33 26.32 -7.37 21.05
C SER A 33 25.15 -8.23 21.53
N ALA A 34 24.51 -7.85 22.64
CA ALA A 34 23.31 -8.51 23.16
C ALA A 34 22.12 -8.39 22.19
N ALA A 35 21.88 -7.21 21.63
CA ALA A 35 20.84 -6.98 20.62
C ALA A 35 21.07 -7.86 19.38
N LYS A 36 22.31 -7.97 18.91
CA LYS A 36 22.69 -8.87 17.81
C LYS A 36 22.41 -10.33 18.14
N MET A 37 22.69 -10.78 19.37
CA MET A 37 22.34 -12.14 19.81
C MET A 37 20.82 -12.39 19.75
N LEU A 38 20.01 -11.42 20.16
CA LEU A 38 18.54 -11.50 20.05
C LEU A 38 18.10 -11.64 18.59
N LEU A 39 18.67 -10.83 17.70
CA LEU A 39 18.40 -10.87 16.25
C LEU A 39 18.85 -12.17 15.59
N GLN A 40 19.83 -12.87 16.17
CA GLN A 40 20.36 -14.14 15.67
C GLN A 40 19.74 -15.38 16.33
N LYS A 41 18.73 -15.20 17.18
CA LYS A 41 18.04 -16.32 17.83
C LYS A 41 17.47 -17.28 16.78
N LYS A 42 17.65 -18.59 16.99
CA LYS A 42 17.24 -19.68 16.07
C LYS A 42 17.99 -19.71 14.72
N LYS A 43 19.17 -19.08 14.61
CA LYS A 43 19.95 -19.10 13.36
C LYS A 43 20.38 -20.51 12.91
N ASP A 44 20.54 -21.42 13.86
CA ASP A 44 20.76 -22.86 13.64
C ASP A 44 19.62 -23.53 12.84
N LYS A 45 18.42 -22.93 12.83
CA LYS A 45 17.24 -23.45 12.10
C LYS A 45 17.09 -22.85 10.70
N CYS A 46 18.10 -22.17 10.18
CA CYS A 46 18.08 -21.60 8.83
C CYS A 46 18.06 -22.72 7.78
N LEU A 47 17.04 -22.74 6.93
CA LEU A 47 16.89 -23.72 5.84
C LEU A 47 17.58 -23.27 4.53
N TYR A 48 18.10 -22.06 4.49
CA TYR A 48 18.75 -21.46 3.32
C TYR A 48 20.27 -21.43 3.50
N THR A 49 21.02 -21.25 2.41
CA THR A 49 22.49 -21.13 2.47
C THR A 49 22.96 -20.03 3.42
N ARG A 50 22.18 -18.95 3.56
CA ARG A 50 22.48 -17.83 4.47
C ARG A 50 21.21 -17.16 4.96
N CYS A 51 21.05 -17.07 6.28
CA CYS A 51 20.05 -16.24 6.96
C CYS A 51 20.71 -15.06 7.66
N LEU A 52 20.14 -13.87 7.50
CA LEU A 52 20.68 -12.62 8.07
C LEU A 52 20.01 -12.25 9.41
N LEU A 53 18.78 -12.74 9.64
CA LEU A 53 18.03 -12.55 10.88
C LEU A 53 17.45 -13.89 11.34
N GLY A 54 17.96 -14.41 12.46
CA GLY A 54 17.58 -15.73 12.97
C GLY A 54 17.59 -16.80 11.87
N SER A 55 16.47 -17.51 11.72
CA SER A 55 16.24 -18.51 10.68
C SER A 55 15.65 -17.96 9.37
N THR A 56 15.55 -16.64 9.22
CA THR A 56 14.87 -15.99 8.09
C THR A 56 15.85 -15.65 6.97
N PHE A 57 15.50 -16.08 5.75
CA PHE A 57 16.19 -15.67 4.54
C PHE A 57 15.89 -14.21 4.22
N ILE A 58 16.96 -13.45 3.93
CA ILE A 58 16.85 -12.07 3.47
C ILE A 58 17.75 -11.92 2.25
N PRO A 59 17.21 -11.49 1.10
CA PRO A 59 18.01 -11.28 -0.09
C PRO A 59 19.01 -10.14 0.12
N LYS A 60 20.04 -10.08 -0.73
CA LYS A 60 20.98 -8.96 -0.71
C LYS A 60 20.22 -7.65 -0.93
N LEU A 61 20.34 -6.73 0.04
CA LEU A 61 19.69 -5.43 -0.02
C LEU A 61 20.26 -4.58 -1.17
N LYS A 62 19.36 -4.06 -2.00
CA LYS A 62 19.67 -3.21 -3.17
C LYS A 62 18.81 -1.94 -3.10
N GLY A 63 19.35 -0.82 -3.57
CA GLY A 63 18.65 0.46 -3.60
C GLY A 63 18.82 1.29 -2.32
N ARG A 64 18.03 2.36 -2.22
CA ARG A 64 17.93 3.22 -1.03
C ARG A 64 16.70 2.81 -0.21
N PHE A 65 16.78 3.00 1.09
CA PHE A 65 15.77 2.63 2.07
C PHE A 65 15.44 3.85 2.92
N ILE A 66 14.17 3.98 3.27
CA ILE A 66 13.71 4.95 4.25
C ILE A 66 13.46 4.20 5.56
N ALA A 67 14.11 4.63 6.62
CA ALA A 67 13.98 4.11 7.97
C ALA A 67 12.97 4.98 8.72
N THR A 68 11.74 4.48 8.86
CA THR A 68 10.59 5.17 9.45
C THR A 68 10.42 4.86 10.94
N GLU A 69 9.43 5.46 11.58
CA GLU A 69 9.01 5.19 12.96
C GLU A 69 10.17 5.23 13.97
N ASN A 70 10.36 4.19 14.78
CA ASN A 70 11.36 4.17 15.85
C ASN A 70 12.79 4.39 15.35
N PHE A 71 13.11 4.07 14.09
CA PHE A 71 14.41 4.43 13.52
C PHE A 71 14.55 5.95 13.39
N PHE A 72 13.52 6.60 12.85
CA PHE A 72 13.46 8.06 12.72
C PHE A 72 13.44 8.75 14.08
N TYR A 73 12.56 8.35 15.01
CA TYR A 73 12.44 9.02 16.31
C TYR A 73 13.70 8.84 17.16
N THR A 74 14.36 7.68 17.11
CA THR A 74 15.66 7.48 17.79
C THR A 74 16.73 8.38 17.19
N SER A 75 16.84 8.44 15.86
CA SER A 75 17.79 9.33 15.18
C SER A 75 17.55 10.80 15.54
N LYS A 76 16.29 11.23 15.48
CA LYS A 76 15.85 12.58 15.83
C LYS A 76 16.13 12.95 17.29
N PHE A 77 15.94 12.01 18.22
CA PHE A 77 16.27 12.21 19.64
C PHE A 77 17.74 12.58 19.84
N PHE A 78 18.64 11.92 19.11
CA PHE A 78 20.08 12.23 19.13
C PHE A 78 20.47 13.47 18.33
N GLY A 79 19.51 14.20 17.75
CA GLY A 79 19.78 15.39 16.95
C GLY A 79 20.48 15.09 15.63
N LEU A 80 20.32 13.87 15.10
CA LEU A 80 20.90 13.48 13.82
C LEU A 80 20.02 13.92 12.65
N ASP A 81 20.67 14.22 11.53
CA ASP A 81 20.01 14.58 10.27
C ASP A 81 19.42 13.33 9.59
N SER A 82 18.48 13.54 8.66
CA SER A 82 17.87 12.44 7.90
C SER A 82 18.89 11.63 7.09
N THR A 83 20.03 12.22 6.74
CA THR A 83 21.12 11.58 5.98
C THR A 83 22.35 11.23 6.82
N SER A 84 22.27 11.31 8.15
CA SER A 84 23.35 10.89 9.04
C SER A 84 23.70 9.42 8.87
N TYR A 85 24.96 9.09 9.10
CA TYR A 85 25.46 7.73 8.98
C TYR A 85 25.15 6.88 10.22
N LEU A 86 25.24 5.55 10.09
CA LEU A 86 25.18 4.66 11.24
C LEU A 86 26.36 4.90 12.20
N SER A 87 27.50 5.42 11.73
CA SER A 87 28.61 5.83 12.59
C SER A 87 28.23 6.96 13.54
N ASP A 88 27.43 7.91 13.07
CA ASP A 88 27.00 9.06 13.89
C ASP A 88 26.06 8.58 15.00
N LEU A 89 25.17 7.63 14.67
CA LEU A 89 24.31 6.96 15.65
C LEU A 89 25.09 6.11 16.65
N ILE A 90 26.20 5.47 16.24
CA ILE A 90 27.10 4.78 17.18
C ILE A 90 27.69 5.78 18.17
N LEU A 91 28.26 6.88 17.70
CA LEU A 91 28.89 7.88 18.57
C LEU A 91 27.89 8.46 19.58
N ALA A 92 26.69 8.83 19.09
CA ALA A 92 25.62 9.33 19.95
C ALA A 92 25.14 8.27 20.97
N GLY A 93 25.03 7.01 20.54
CA GLY A 93 24.68 5.88 21.40
C GLY A 93 25.74 5.59 22.46
N GLU A 94 27.02 5.66 22.12
CA GLU A 94 28.14 5.49 23.06
C GLU A 94 28.14 6.58 24.13
N GLU A 95 27.99 7.85 23.74
CA GLU A 95 27.87 8.98 24.68
C GLU A 95 26.67 8.81 25.61
N PHE A 96 25.49 8.50 25.04
CA PHE A 96 24.26 8.42 25.81
C PHE A 96 24.21 7.22 26.74
N CYS A 97 24.59 6.02 26.27
CA CYS A 97 24.59 4.81 27.08
C CYS A 97 25.58 4.91 28.25
N GLY A 98 26.72 5.57 28.04
CA GLY A 98 27.78 5.71 29.05
C GLY A 98 27.56 6.82 30.08
N GLU A 99 26.49 7.61 29.96
CA GLU A 99 26.22 8.72 30.88
C GLU A 99 25.45 8.28 32.13
N ASP A 100 25.68 8.98 33.24
CA ASP A 100 24.97 8.75 34.49
C ASP A 100 23.47 9.04 34.35
N TRP A 101 22.66 8.11 34.86
CA TRP A 101 21.21 8.17 34.77
C TRP A 101 20.62 9.47 35.36
N ARG A 102 21.17 9.98 36.47
CA ARG A 102 20.66 11.21 37.11
C ARG A 102 20.92 12.43 36.23
N LYS A 103 22.07 12.47 35.54
CA LYS A 103 22.37 13.53 34.59
C LYS A 103 21.49 13.45 33.35
N LEU A 104 21.21 12.26 32.83
CA LEU A 104 20.29 12.07 31.70
C LEU A 104 18.89 12.60 32.05
N LYS A 105 18.36 12.26 33.23
CA LYS A 105 17.07 12.79 33.70
C LYS A 105 17.05 14.30 33.85
N LYS A 106 18.17 14.90 34.27
CA LYS A 106 18.30 16.36 34.36
C LYS A 106 18.40 17.01 32.97
N LYS A 107 19.05 16.36 32.01
CA LYS A 107 19.22 16.85 30.63
C LYS A 107 17.91 16.79 29.85
N TYR A 108 17.06 15.79 30.13
CA TYR A 108 15.78 15.57 29.45
C TYR A 108 14.61 15.53 30.46
N PRO A 109 14.30 16.66 31.12
CA PRO A 109 13.29 16.70 32.18
C PRO A 109 11.85 16.50 31.66
N ASP A 110 11.61 16.77 30.37
CA ASP A 110 10.28 16.70 29.76
C ASP A 110 9.95 15.31 29.18
N LEU A 111 10.91 14.37 29.19
CA LEU A 111 10.70 13.01 28.71
C LEU A 111 10.31 12.08 29.85
N GLU A 112 9.31 11.25 29.61
CA GLU A 112 8.93 10.18 30.52
C GLU A 112 10.09 9.21 30.72
N GLU A 113 10.31 8.77 31.97
CA GLU A 113 11.46 7.94 32.34
C GLU A 113 11.48 6.63 31.53
N GLU A 114 10.30 6.05 31.27
CA GLU A 114 10.13 4.85 30.44
C GLU A 114 10.52 5.05 28.98
N GLU A 115 10.37 6.26 28.44
CA GLU A 115 10.81 6.59 27.08
C GLU A 115 12.32 6.77 27.06
N LEU A 116 12.86 7.51 28.02
CA LEU A 116 14.29 7.79 28.11
C LEU A 116 15.13 6.51 28.24
N LEU A 117 14.63 5.52 28.98
CA LEU A 117 15.28 4.21 29.16
C LEU A 117 15.46 3.45 27.84
N ARG A 118 14.67 3.75 26.81
CA ARG A 118 14.69 2.99 25.54
C ARG A 118 15.81 3.44 24.62
N TYR A 119 16.26 4.69 24.69
CA TYR A 119 17.16 5.24 23.65
C TYR A 119 18.54 4.59 23.58
N CYS A 120 19.10 4.14 24.72
CA CYS A 120 20.34 3.35 24.70
C CYS A 120 20.14 2.01 23.98
N PHE A 121 19.08 1.27 24.31
CA PHE A 121 18.76 0.02 23.63
C PHE A 121 18.41 0.24 22.15
N SER A 122 17.59 1.26 21.84
CA SER A 122 17.17 1.56 20.47
C SER A 122 18.35 1.89 19.56
N SER A 123 19.28 2.74 19.99
CA SER A 123 20.49 3.06 19.20
C SER A 123 21.33 1.81 18.94
N ALA A 124 21.62 1.02 19.98
CA ALA A 124 22.37 -0.23 19.86
C ALA A 124 21.67 -1.26 18.96
N TYR A 125 20.35 -1.40 19.10
CA TYR A 125 19.52 -2.32 18.31
C TYR A 125 19.48 -1.92 16.83
N ILE A 126 19.31 -0.63 16.51
CA ILE A 126 19.30 -0.14 15.14
C ILE A 126 20.60 -0.49 14.43
N VAL A 127 21.75 -0.25 15.08
CA VAL A 127 23.06 -0.58 14.52
C VAL A 127 23.23 -2.09 14.37
N ALA A 128 22.85 -2.88 15.38
CA ALA A 128 22.90 -4.34 15.31
C ALA A 128 22.05 -4.90 14.15
N LEU A 129 20.86 -4.34 13.94
CA LEU A 129 19.97 -4.76 12.87
C LEU A 129 20.50 -4.38 11.48
N LEU A 130 20.77 -3.09 11.27
CA LEU A 130 21.11 -2.57 9.93
C LEU A 130 22.52 -2.98 9.52
N HIS A 131 23.51 -2.80 10.40
CA HIS A 131 24.91 -3.09 10.08
C HIS A 131 25.25 -4.57 10.31
N ASP A 132 25.09 -5.05 11.55
CA ASP A 132 25.64 -6.37 11.92
C ASP A 132 24.87 -7.56 11.35
N SER A 133 23.56 -7.39 11.14
CA SER A 133 22.68 -8.43 10.59
C SER A 133 22.44 -8.24 9.10
N LEU A 134 21.94 -7.07 8.68
CA LEU A 134 21.54 -6.80 7.31
C LEU A 134 22.69 -6.38 6.38
N GLY A 135 23.87 -6.08 6.92
CA GLY A 135 25.08 -5.81 6.13
C GLY A 135 25.07 -4.45 5.42
N ILE A 136 24.34 -3.47 5.94
CA ILE A 136 24.48 -2.07 5.52
C ILE A 136 25.83 -1.54 6.01
N GLY A 137 26.60 -0.87 5.15
CA GLY A 137 27.90 -0.32 5.55
C GLY A 137 27.72 0.77 6.62
N ILE A 138 28.72 0.93 7.50
CA ILE A 138 28.58 1.89 8.62
C ILE A 138 28.49 3.34 8.13
N ASN A 139 29.18 3.65 7.03
CA ASN A 139 29.16 4.96 6.36
C ASN A 139 28.39 4.90 5.03
N ASP A 140 27.31 4.11 5.00
CA ASP A 140 26.52 3.87 3.79
C ASP A 140 25.33 4.85 3.72
N ARG A 141 25.24 5.62 2.63
CA ARG A 141 24.17 6.61 2.38
C ARG A 141 22.87 6.00 1.85
N ARG A 142 22.72 4.67 1.86
CA ARG A 142 21.49 4.02 1.40
C ARG A 142 20.34 4.12 2.39
N ILE A 143 20.56 4.54 3.64
CA ILE A 143 19.51 4.72 4.64
C ILE A 143 19.21 6.21 4.80
N GLU A 144 17.92 6.56 4.73
CA GLU A 144 17.41 7.88 5.07
C GLU A 144 16.45 7.75 6.25
N PHE A 145 16.67 8.50 7.33
CA PHE A 145 15.78 8.53 8.48
C PHE A 145 14.69 9.57 8.26
N ALA A 146 13.46 9.11 8.00
CA ALA A 146 12.33 10.00 7.75
C ALA A 146 11.01 9.32 8.13
N ASN A 147 10.06 10.08 8.65
CA ASN A 147 8.68 9.61 8.91
C ASN A 147 7.62 10.27 8.00
N GLN A 148 8.05 11.06 7.03
CA GLN A 148 7.18 11.72 6.07
C GLN A 148 7.93 12.01 4.76
N VAL A 149 7.21 12.03 3.64
CA VAL A 149 7.72 12.45 2.33
C VAL A 149 6.72 13.43 1.73
N GLY A 150 7.20 14.61 1.32
CA GLY A 150 6.32 15.65 0.77
C GLY A 150 5.23 16.11 1.75
N GLY A 151 5.49 16.05 3.06
CA GLY A 151 4.51 16.38 4.10
C GLY A 151 3.47 15.27 4.37
N ILE A 152 3.58 14.12 3.68
CA ILE A 152 2.69 12.98 3.88
C ILE A 152 3.37 11.98 4.83
N PRO A 153 2.75 11.62 5.96
CA PRO A 153 3.28 10.61 6.88
C PRO A 153 3.49 9.26 6.20
N LEU A 154 4.62 8.61 6.48
CA LEU A 154 4.95 7.28 5.99
C LEU A 154 4.49 6.23 6.99
N ASP A 155 3.38 5.55 6.70
CA ASP A 155 2.84 4.49 7.54
C ASP A 155 2.24 3.37 6.67
N TRP A 156 2.30 2.13 7.16
CA TRP A 156 1.61 0.99 6.54
C TRP A 156 0.10 1.24 6.42
N ALA A 157 -0.48 2.01 7.34
CA ALA A 157 -1.90 2.36 7.33
C ALA A 157 -2.29 3.15 6.06
N LEU A 158 -1.43 4.05 5.59
CA LEU A 158 -1.64 4.79 4.34
C LEU A 158 -1.66 3.84 3.13
N GLY A 159 -0.72 2.89 3.08
CA GLY A 159 -0.69 1.87 2.04
C GLY A 159 -1.94 1.00 2.03
N ALA A 160 -2.39 0.56 3.21
CA ALA A 160 -3.63 -0.23 3.36
C ALA A 160 -4.86 0.55 2.86
N PHE A 161 -4.95 1.84 3.21
CA PHE A 161 -6.02 2.72 2.73
C PHE A 161 -6.02 2.85 1.20
N ILE A 162 -4.86 3.09 0.59
CA ILE A 162 -4.73 3.19 -0.87
C ILE A 162 -5.22 1.91 -1.54
N ILE A 163 -4.77 0.74 -1.07
CA ILE A 163 -5.18 -0.56 -1.62
C ILE A 163 -6.69 -0.74 -1.49
N GLN A 164 -7.28 -0.44 -0.34
CA GLN A 164 -8.72 -0.56 -0.12
C GLN A 164 -9.53 0.37 -1.04
N LYS A 165 -9.08 1.61 -1.21
CA LYS A 165 -9.77 2.58 -2.08
C LYS A 165 -9.63 2.24 -3.56
N MET A 166 -8.47 1.80 -4.01
CA MET A 166 -8.27 1.35 -5.39
C MET A 166 -9.04 0.07 -5.70
N GLY A 167 -9.12 -0.87 -4.75
CA GLY A 167 -9.92 -2.08 -4.88
C GLY A 167 -11.42 -1.79 -5.04
N ASN A 168 -11.96 -0.84 -4.26
CA ASN A 168 -13.36 -0.44 -4.35
C ASN A 168 -13.69 0.32 -5.64
N GLN A 169 -12.76 1.16 -6.14
CA GLN A 169 -12.93 1.85 -7.43
C GLN A 169 -13.07 0.86 -8.60
N ASN A 170 -12.28 -0.23 -8.61
CA ASN A 170 -12.37 -1.26 -9.64
C ASN A 170 -13.64 -2.12 -9.53
N ALA A 171 -14.18 -2.31 -8.32
CA ALA A 171 -15.44 -3.00 -8.09
C ALA A 171 -16.66 -2.13 -8.45
N GLU A 172 -16.65 -0.84 -8.08
CA GLU A 172 -17.69 0.11 -8.52
C GLU A 172 -17.64 0.31 -10.03
N SER A 173 -16.45 0.37 -10.65
CA SER A 173 -16.30 0.51 -12.09
C SER A 173 -16.82 -0.71 -12.88
N SER A 174 -16.74 -1.90 -12.31
CA SER A 174 -17.28 -3.11 -12.93
C SER A 174 -18.78 -3.26 -12.69
N ASN A 175 -19.28 -2.79 -11.55
CA ASN A 175 -20.70 -2.82 -11.22
C ASN A 175 -21.57 -1.88 -12.09
N TRP A 176 -21.12 -0.67 -12.44
CA TRP A 176 -21.90 0.18 -13.35
C TRP A 176 -21.92 -0.37 -14.78
N VAL A 177 -20.82 -0.99 -15.23
CA VAL A 177 -20.77 -1.68 -16.53
C VAL A 177 -21.72 -2.88 -16.53
N ALA A 178 -21.72 -3.69 -15.46
CA ALA A 178 -22.68 -4.78 -15.30
C ALA A 178 -24.14 -4.29 -15.19
N ALA A 179 -24.39 -3.19 -14.49
CA ALA A 179 -25.73 -2.60 -14.39
C ALA A 179 -26.26 -2.11 -15.75
N ILE A 180 -25.40 -1.52 -16.59
CA ILE A 180 -25.77 -1.15 -17.97
C ILE A 180 -26.11 -2.38 -18.82
N PHE A 181 -25.45 -3.52 -18.61
CA PHE A 181 -25.69 -4.73 -19.40
C PHE A 181 -26.88 -5.57 -18.90
N PHE A 182 -27.29 -5.46 -17.64
CA PHE A 182 -28.28 -6.38 -17.04
C PHE A 182 -29.60 -5.75 -16.58
N ASP A 183 -29.73 -4.42 -16.48
CA ASP A 183 -30.89 -3.80 -15.80
C ASP A 183 -31.87 -3.02 -16.68
N ASP A 184 -31.92 -3.23 -18.00
CA ASP A 184 -33.03 -2.65 -18.77
C ASP A 184 -33.64 -3.61 -19.79
N SER A 185 -34.26 -4.66 -19.23
CA SER A 185 -35.23 -5.51 -19.93
C SER A 185 -36.34 -4.67 -20.59
N SER A 186 -36.69 -3.50 -20.03
CA SER A 186 -37.71 -2.60 -20.59
C SER A 186 -37.21 -1.84 -21.83
N ALA A 187 -35.95 -1.36 -21.83
CA ALA A 187 -35.34 -0.73 -23.00
C ALA A 187 -35.10 -1.74 -24.13
N TYR A 188 -34.71 -2.97 -23.82
CA TYR A 188 -34.50 -4.00 -24.85
C TYR A 188 -35.82 -4.48 -25.49
N LEU A 189 -36.87 -4.65 -24.67
CA LEU A 189 -38.21 -4.97 -25.17
C LEU A 189 -38.80 -3.81 -25.99
N SER A 190 -38.62 -2.55 -25.58
CA SER A 190 -39.11 -1.42 -26.36
C SER A 190 -38.38 -1.26 -27.70
N LEU A 191 -37.04 -1.39 -27.72
CA LEU A 191 -36.25 -1.33 -28.95
C LEU A 191 -36.57 -2.46 -29.94
N SER A 192 -36.79 -3.68 -29.44
CA SER A 192 -37.18 -4.82 -30.28
C SER A 192 -38.58 -4.65 -30.86
N VAL A 193 -39.55 -4.17 -30.08
CA VAL A 193 -40.91 -3.87 -30.57
C VAL A 193 -40.90 -2.79 -31.64
N VAL A 194 -40.15 -1.70 -31.43
CA VAL A 194 -40.02 -0.61 -32.42
C VAL A 194 -39.37 -1.12 -33.71
N SER A 195 -38.31 -1.93 -33.60
CA SER A 195 -37.64 -2.52 -34.77
C SER A 195 -38.56 -3.44 -35.57
N VAL A 196 -39.35 -4.28 -34.90
CA VAL A 196 -40.35 -5.15 -35.55
C VAL A 196 -41.45 -4.32 -36.21
N ALA A 197 -41.93 -3.25 -35.57
CA ALA A 197 -42.93 -2.35 -36.15
C ALA A 197 -42.40 -1.63 -37.41
N ILE A 198 -41.14 -1.18 -37.40
CA ILE A 198 -40.50 -0.56 -38.57
C ILE A 198 -40.37 -1.58 -39.72
N LEU A 199 -39.96 -2.81 -39.43
CA LEU A 199 -39.88 -3.86 -40.46
C LEU A 199 -41.26 -4.22 -41.03
N PHE A 200 -42.29 -4.31 -40.17
CA PHE A 200 -43.66 -4.57 -40.62
C PHE A 200 -44.23 -3.45 -41.47
N THR A 201 -44.01 -2.19 -41.08
CA THR A 201 -44.45 -1.03 -41.86
C THR A 201 -43.72 -0.95 -43.19
N ALA A 202 -42.39 -1.14 -43.21
CA ALA A 202 -41.60 -1.20 -44.44
C ALA A 202 -42.04 -2.35 -45.36
N TRP A 203 -42.31 -3.53 -44.80
CA TRP A 203 -42.82 -4.68 -45.56
C TRP A 203 -44.21 -4.42 -46.12
N SER A 204 -45.10 -3.79 -45.34
CA SER A 204 -46.45 -3.46 -45.77
C SER A 204 -46.44 -2.40 -46.86
N VAL A 205 -45.62 -1.35 -46.72
CA VAL A 205 -45.41 -0.32 -47.77
C VAL A 205 -44.80 -0.94 -49.03
N SER A 206 -43.85 -1.88 -48.89
CA SER A 206 -43.26 -2.60 -50.01
C SER A 206 -44.29 -3.44 -50.76
N LYS A 207 -45.18 -4.14 -50.04
CA LYS A 207 -46.30 -4.87 -50.65
C LYS A 207 -47.32 -3.95 -51.31
N TRP A 208 -47.62 -2.79 -50.72
CA TRP A 208 -48.58 -1.83 -51.29
C TRP A 208 -48.03 -1.09 -52.50
N ARG A 209 -46.71 -0.94 -52.60
CA ARG A 209 -46.03 -0.30 -53.74
C ARG A 209 -45.80 -1.21 -54.94
N LYS A 210 -45.99 -2.53 -54.88
CA LYS A 210 -45.83 -3.39 -56.07
C LYS A 210 -47.02 -3.22 -57.03
N PRO A 211 -46.87 -2.56 -58.19
CA PRO A 211 -47.91 -2.59 -59.21
C PRO A 211 -47.86 -3.95 -59.92
N GLN A 212 -49.03 -4.56 -60.14
CA GLN A 212 -49.15 -5.78 -60.95
C GLN A 212 -48.83 -5.42 -62.40
N LEU A 213 -47.57 -5.60 -62.82
CA LEU A 213 -47.13 -5.41 -64.20
C LEU A 213 -47.27 -6.74 -64.94
N LYS A 214 -47.96 -6.74 -66.08
CA LYS A 214 -48.03 -7.92 -66.97
C LYS A 214 -47.12 -7.67 -68.16
N THR A 215 -46.27 -8.63 -68.45
CA THR A 215 -45.39 -8.60 -69.62
C THR A 215 -46.10 -9.31 -70.76
N ILE A 216 -46.33 -8.63 -71.88
CA ILE A 216 -46.95 -9.20 -73.08
C ILE A 216 -45.91 -9.13 -74.20
N TYR A 217 -45.74 -10.23 -74.96
CA TYR A 217 -44.81 -10.29 -76.09
C TYR A 217 -45.54 -9.89 -77.37
N ASP A 218 -45.06 -8.82 -78.00
CA ASP A 218 -45.60 -8.35 -79.26
C ASP A 218 -44.88 -9.08 -80.40
N LEU A 219 -45.58 -10.02 -81.02
CA LEU A 219 -45.08 -10.90 -82.09
C LEU A 219 -44.78 -10.13 -83.38
N GLU A 220 -45.39 -8.97 -83.61
CA GLU A 220 -45.22 -8.19 -84.83
C GLU A 220 -43.93 -7.35 -84.78
N LYS A 221 -43.56 -6.87 -83.58
CA LYS A 221 -42.38 -6.02 -83.36
C LYS A 221 -41.22 -6.73 -82.67
N GLY A 222 -41.36 -8.01 -82.35
CA GLY A 222 -40.31 -8.85 -81.77
C GLY A 222 -39.78 -8.35 -80.42
N ARG A 223 -40.64 -7.73 -79.58
CA ARG A 223 -40.22 -7.13 -78.30
C ARG A 223 -41.26 -7.31 -77.19
N TYR A 224 -40.77 -7.39 -75.95
CA TYR A 224 -41.60 -7.43 -74.75
C TYR A 224 -42.09 -6.03 -74.37
N ILE A 225 -43.38 -5.90 -74.04
CA ILE A 225 -43.98 -4.65 -73.53
C ILE A 225 -44.49 -4.92 -72.10
N MET A 226 -44.11 -4.06 -71.15
CA MET A 226 -44.61 -4.10 -69.78
C MET A 226 -45.81 -3.15 -69.63
N THR A 227 -46.99 -3.67 -69.34
CA THR A 227 -48.20 -2.86 -69.10
C THR A 227 -48.64 -2.97 -67.64
N ARG A 228 -49.06 -1.83 -67.06
CA ARG A 228 -49.53 -1.74 -65.67
C ARG A 228 -51.00 -2.13 -65.61
N ILE A 229 -51.33 -3.20 -64.89
CA ILE A 229 -52.73 -3.57 -64.63
C ILE A 229 -53.27 -2.55 -63.62
N LYS A 230 -54.17 -1.67 -64.06
CA LYS A 230 -55.06 -0.95 -63.13
C LYS A 230 -56.19 -1.91 -62.75
N ARG A 231 -56.39 -2.11 -61.45
CA ARG A 231 -57.60 -2.74 -60.94
C ARG A 231 -58.70 -1.70 -60.88
#